data_AF-A0A844XPX9-F1
#
_entry.id   AF-A0A844XPX9-F1
#
_cell.length_a   1.000
_cell.length_b   1.000
_cell.length_c   1.000
_cell.angle_alpha   90.00
_cell.angle_beta   90.00
_cell.angle_gamma   90.00
#
_symmetry.space_group_name_H-M   'P 1'
#
loop_
_entity.id
_entity.type
_entity.pdbx_description
1 polymer ?
#
loop_
_entity_poly.entity_id
_entity_poly.type
_entity_poly.pdbx_seq_one_letter_code
_entity_poly.pdbx_strand_id
1 'polypeptide(L)'
;MTAIDTRNLKRDSLFLMADVRLEGSLRSERVKVRNLSDGGMMVEGELVASPGQRVVVTLKKIGEVGGVVAWNQSARVGISFDEQVDASLARTSLVGEMPEAPRYARPAVAPTTHIWSVRKL
;
A
#
# COMPACT_ATOMS: atom_id res chain seq x y z
N MET A 1 4.22 -22.47 22.81
CA MET A 1 5.23 -21.50 22.32
C MET A 1 5.20 -21.48 20.81
N THR A 2 4.68 -20.40 20.22
CA THR A 2 5.27 -19.66 19.08
C THR A 2 4.34 -18.49 18.82
N ALA A 3 4.91 -17.29 18.83
CA ALA A 3 4.20 -16.04 18.90
C ALA A 3 3.27 -15.85 17.69
N ILE A 4 2.00 -15.55 17.96
CA ILE A 4 1.14 -14.88 16.99
C ILE A 4 1.71 -13.47 16.88
N ASP A 5 2.69 -13.31 15.99
CA ASP A 5 3.32 -12.02 15.71
C ASP A 5 2.24 -11.09 15.18
N THR A 6 1.81 -10.23 16.10
CA THR A 6 0.80 -9.21 15.88
C THR A 6 1.46 -8.17 15.00
N ARG A 7 1.39 -8.36 13.67
CA ARG A 7 1.76 -7.36 12.67
C ARG A 7 0.80 -6.17 12.74
N ASN A 8 0.88 -5.44 13.85
CA ASN A 8 0.35 -4.10 14.04
C ASN A 8 1.40 -3.09 13.58
N LEU A 9 1.89 -3.28 12.36
CA LEU A 9 2.59 -2.24 11.63
C LEU A 9 1.49 -1.29 11.14
N LYS A 10 1.58 -0.01 11.54
CA LYS A 10 0.71 1.09 11.11
C LYS A 10 -0.02 0.75 9.81
N ARG A 11 -1.34 0.56 9.90
CA ARG A 11 -2.17 0.31 8.73
C ARG A 11 -2.22 1.58 7.89
N ASP A 12 -1.13 1.88 7.20
CA ASP A 12 -1.10 2.86 6.12
C ASP A 12 -2.11 2.36 5.09
N SER A 13 -3.31 2.92 5.13
CA SER A 13 -4.34 2.61 4.15
C SER A 13 -3.91 3.25 2.84
N LEU A 14 -3.11 2.52 2.07
CA LEU A 14 -2.73 2.90 0.72
C LEU A 14 -3.93 2.61 -0.18
N PHE A 15 -4.66 3.64 -0.59
CA PHE A 15 -5.59 3.53 -1.71
C PHE A 15 -4.78 3.58 -3.02
N LEU A 16 -4.04 2.49 -3.29
CA LEU A 16 -3.28 2.30 -4.52
C LEU A 16 -4.02 1.30 -5.41
N MET A 17 -4.04 1.58 -6.72
CA MET A 17 -4.50 0.63 -7.73
C MET A 17 -3.28 0.06 -8.46
N ALA A 18 -3.37 -1.20 -8.85
CA ALA A 18 -2.41 -1.86 -9.71
C ALA A 18 -3.14 -2.59 -10.83
N ASP A 19 -2.47 -2.79 -11.95
CA ASP A 19 -2.95 -3.69 -13.01
C ASP A 19 -2.18 -5.01 -12.88
N VAL A 20 -2.90 -6.13 -12.84
CA VAL A 20 -2.32 -7.48 -12.71
C VAL A 20 -2.66 -8.27 -13.96
N ARG A 21 -1.65 -8.83 -14.60
CA ARG A 21 -1.80 -9.73 -15.75
C ARG A 21 -1.34 -11.12 -15.36
N LEU A 22 -2.25 -12.08 -15.43
CA LEU A 22 -1.95 -13.48 -15.19
C LEU A 22 -1.26 -14.09 -16.41
N GLU A 23 -0.34 -15.02 -16.19
CA GLU A 23 0.22 -15.84 -17.27
C GLU A 23 -0.91 -16.61 -18.00
N GLY A 24 -0.87 -16.57 -19.32
CA GLY A 24 -1.93 -17.12 -20.19
C GLY A 24 -3.12 -16.18 -20.43
N SER A 25 -3.23 -15.07 -19.69
CA SER A 25 -4.23 -14.02 -19.96
C SER A 25 -3.66 -12.92 -20.86
N LEU A 26 -4.46 -12.50 -21.84
CA LEU A 26 -4.19 -11.30 -22.65
C LEU A 26 -4.72 -10.02 -22.00
N ARG A 27 -5.52 -10.14 -20.93
CA ARG A 27 -6.14 -9.01 -20.25
C ARG A 27 -5.46 -8.77 -18.90
N SER A 28 -5.24 -7.50 -18.59
CA SER A 28 -4.88 -7.05 -17.25
C SER A 28 -6.13 -6.73 -16.46
N GLU A 29 -6.13 -7.09 -15.18
CA GLU A 29 -7.21 -6.80 -14.23
C GLU A 29 -6.77 -5.73 -13.25
N ARG A 30 -7.64 -4.74 -13.05
CA ARG A 30 -7.37 -3.61 -12.16
C ARG A 30 -7.80 -3.93 -10.74
N VAL A 31 -6.86 -3.99 -9.82
CA VAL A 31 -7.07 -4.43 -8.43
C VAL A 31 -6.69 -3.36 -7.41
N LYS A 32 -7.28 -3.45 -6.22
CA LYS A 32 -6.93 -2.57 -5.09
C LYS A 32 -5.76 -3.17 -4.33
N VAL A 33 -4.70 -2.42 -4.13
CA VAL A 33 -3.57 -2.85 -3.29
C VAL A 33 -3.93 -2.57 -1.82
N ARG A 34 -3.89 -3.59 -0.97
CA ARG A 34 -4.23 -3.53 0.46
C ARG A 34 -2.98 -3.35 1.33
N ASN A 35 -1.88 -3.95 0.92
CA ASN A 35 -0.55 -3.74 1.49
C ASN A 35 0.50 -3.94 0.40
N LEU A 36 1.65 -3.28 0.56
CA LEU A 36 2.80 -3.37 -0.33
C LEU A 36 4.07 -3.31 0.54
N SER A 37 4.96 -4.26 0.31
CA SER A 37 6.32 -4.30 0.83
C SER A 37 7.29 -4.50 -0.32
N ASP A 38 8.59 -4.44 -0.03
CA ASP A 38 9.62 -4.62 -1.05
C ASP A 38 9.59 -6.04 -1.67
N GLY A 39 9.07 -7.04 -0.95
CA GLY A 39 9.01 -8.43 -1.41
C GLY A 39 7.65 -8.88 -1.96
N GLY A 40 6.59 -8.08 -1.83
CA GLY A 40 5.28 -8.50 -2.30
C GLY A 40 4.14 -7.57 -1.91
N MET A 41 2.94 -8.00 -2.26
CA MET A 41 1.73 -7.24 -1.96
C MET A 41 0.51 -8.14 -1.78
N MET A 42 -0.49 -7.58 -1.10
CA MET A 42 -1.84 -8.13 -1.04
C MET A 42 -2.74 -7.26 -1.89
N VAL A 43 -3.51 -7.89 -2.76
CA VAL A 43 -4.52 -7.22 -3.58
C VAL A 43 -5.92 -7.72 -3.23
N GLU A 44 -6.91 -6.86 -3.44
CA GLU A 44 -8.32 -7.14 -3.29
C GLU A 44 -9.04 -6.77 -4.59
N GLY A 45 -9.84 -7.70 -5.13
CA GLY A 45 -10.54 -7.55 -6.40
C GLY A 45 -11.12 -8.87 -6.89
N GLU A 46 -11.70 -8.86 -8.09
CA GLU A 46 -12.27 -10.04 -8.75
C GLU A 46 -11.20 -10.90 -9.47
N LEU A 47 -9.96 -10.85 -8.97
CA LEU A 47 -8.82 -11.57 -9.54
C LEU A 47 -8.93 -13.06 -9.26
N VAL A 48 -9.27 -13.84 -10.30
CA VAL A 48 -9.33 -15.30 -10.23
C VAL A 48 -7.95 -15.88 -10.55
N ALA A 49 -7.16 -16.15 -9.52
CA ALA A 49 -5.82 -16.71 -9.67
C ALA A 49 -5.57 -17.91 -8.73
N SER A 50 -4.75 -18.86 -9.18
CA SER A 50 -4.37 -20.03 -8.35
C SER A 50 -3.00 -19.85 -7.71
N PRO A 51 -2.75 -20.35 -6.49
CA PRO A 51 -1.41 -20.38 -5.90
C PRO A 51 -0.39 -21.04 -6.84
N GLY A 52 0.80 -20.45 -6.95
CA GLY A 52 1.85 -20.87 -7.87
C GLY A 52 1.75 -20.29 -9.28
N GLN A 53 0.64 -19.64 -9.65
CA GLN A 53 0.48 -19.02 -10.97
C GLN A 53 1.38 -17.79 -11.12
N ARG A 54 2.03 -17.65 -12.28
CA ARG A 54 2.88 -16.50 -12.60
C ARG A 54 2.04 -15.28 -12.95
N VAL A 55 2.53 -14.12 -12.53
CA VAL A 55 1.86 -12.83 -12.75
C VAL A 55 2.87 -11.76 -13.13
N VAL A 56 2.39 -10.77 -13.86
CA VAL A 56 3.07 -9.49 -14.06
C VAL A 56 2.18 -8.41 -13.44
N VAL A 57 2.78 -7.60 -12.58
CA VAL A 57 2.11 -6.53 -11.85
C VAL A 57 2.64 -5.20 -12.35
N THR A 58 1.75 -4.30 -12.77
CA THR A 58 2.11 -2.93 -13.10
C THR A 58 1.76 -2.00 -11.92
N LEU A 59 2.79 -1.51 -11.24
CA LEU A 59 2.68 -0.57 -10.12
C LEU A 59 3.00 0.86 -10.59
N LYS A 60 2.18 1.83 -10.18
CA LYS A 60 2.41 3.24 -10.50
C LYS A 60 3.76 3.70 -9.90
N LYS A 61 4.60 4.35 -10.71
CA LYS A 61 5.98 4.82 -10.40
C LYS A 61 7.07 3.75 -10.26
N ILE A 62 6.72 2.46 -10.12
CA ILE A 62 7.70 1.36 -10.08
C ILE A 62 7.82 0.71 -11.47
N GLY A 63 6.70 0.49 -12.15
CA GLY A 63 6.66 -0.18 -13.45
C GLY A 63 6.15 -1.62 -13.34
N GLU A 64 6.56 -2.46 -14.29
CA GLU A 64 6.21 -3.89 -14.32
C GLU A 64 7.13 -4.70 -13.41
N VAL A 65 6.52 -5.58 -12.61
CA VAL A 65 7.20 -6.44 -11.65
C VAL A 65 6.68 -7.85 -11.83
N GLY A 66 7.60 -8.80 -12.06
CA GLY A 66 7.28 -10.22 -12.12
C GLY A 66 7.00 -10.78 -10.73
N GLY A 67 6.14 -11.79 -10.66
CA GLY A 67 5.89 -12.48 -9.41
C GLY A 67 5.08 -13.75 -9.54
N VAL A 68 4.70 -14.29 -8.39
CA VAL A 68 3.90 -15.49 -8.24
C VAL A 68 2.80 -15.28 -7.22
N VAL A 69 1.62 -15.87 -7.48
CA VAL A 69 0.56 -15.95 -6.48
C VAL A 69 1.01 -16.85 -5.34
N ALA A 70 1.26 -16.26 -4.17
CA ALA A 70 1.68 -17.00 -2.98
C ALA A 70 0.48 -17.69 -2.30
N TRP A 71 -0.68 -17.04 -2.30
CA TRP A 71 -1.92 -17.57 -1.74
C TRP A 71 -3.13 -16.83 -2.32
N ASN A 72 -4.28 -17.49 -2.33
CA ASN A 72 -5.57 -16.90 -2.65
C ASN A 72 -6.58 -17.28 -1.55
N GLN A 73 -7.27 -16.29 -0.99
CA GLN A 73 -8.32 -16.48 0.00
C GLN A 73 -9.47 -15.49 -0.21
N SER A 74 -10.65 -16.01 -0.56
CA SER A 74 -11.86 -15.22 -0.80
C SER A 74 -11.65 -14.18 -1.91
N ALA A 75 -11.71 -12.88 -1.60
CA ALA A 75 -11.50 -11.78 -2.56
C ALA A 75 -10.09 -11.19 -2.48
N ARG A 76 -9.16 -11.88 -1.81
CA ARG A 76 -7.79 -11.41 -1.56
C ARG A 76 -6.77 -12.38 -2.11
N VAL A 77 -5.77 -11.80 -2.75
CA VAL A 77 -4.67 -12.55 -3.34
C VAL A 77 -3.36 -11.97 -2.82
N GLY A 78 -2.49 -12.84 -2.32
CA GLY A 78 -1.12 -12.49 -1.98
C GLY A 78 -0.19 -12.79 -3.14
N ILE A 79 0.59 -11.80 -3.55
CA ILE A 79 1.58 -11.92 -4.62
C ILE A 79 2.97 -11.70 -4.02
N SER A 80 3.87 -12.64 -4.27
CA SER A 80 5.31 -12.50 -4.00
C SER A 80 5.99 -12.01 -5.26
N PHE A 81 6.85 -10.99 -5.16
CA PHE A 81 7.65 -10.53 -6.28
C PHE A 81 8.85 -11.47 -6.51
N ASP A 82 9.32 -11.53 -7.76
CA ASP A 82 10.53 -12.28 -8.12
C ASP A 82 11.79 -11.58 -7.61
N GLU A 83 11.78 -10.24 -7.68
CA GLU A 83 12.86 -9.37 -7.23
C GLU A 83 12.29 -8.32 -6.26
N GLN A 84 13.14 -7.84 -5.34
CA GLN A 84 12.72 -6.78 -4.42
C GLN A 84 12.50 -5.47 -5.18
N VAL A 85 11.45 -4.75 -4.79
CA VAL A 85 11.12 -3.41 -5.31
C VAL A 85 11.27 -2.37 -4.21
N ASP A 86 11.46 -1.10 -4.58
CA ASP A 86 11.35 -0.02 -3.60
C ASP A 86 9.86 0.35 -3.39
N ALA A 87 9.25 -0.20 -2.34
CA ALA A 87 7.84 0.05 -2.03
C ALA A 87 7.54 1.51 -1.65
N SER A 88 8.57 2.30 -1.28
CA SER A 88 8.39 3.71 -0.94
C SER A 88 8.01 4.55 -2.16
N LEU A 89 8.48 4.17 -3.36
CA LEU A 89 8.19 4.86 -4.62
C LEU A 89 6.70 4.77 -5.00
N ALA A 90 6.03 3.66 -4.66
CA ALA A 90 4.60 3.49 -4.90
C ALA A 90 3.73 4.44 -4.05
N ARG A 91 4.28 4.99 -2.96
CA ARG A 91 3.59 5.96 -2.14
C ARG A 91 3.51 7.28 -2.89
N THR A 92 2.30 7.82 -3.05
CA THR A 92 2.16 9.25 -3.30
C THR A 92 2.54 9.94 -2.00
N SER A 93 3.71 10.60 -1.97
CA SER A 93 3.97 11.61 -0.96
C SER A 93 2.84 12.63 -1.00
N LEU A 94 2.03 12.66 0.06
CA LEU A 94 1.19 13.83 0.35
C LEU A 94 2.03 15.04 0.75
N VAL A 95 3.35 14.86 0.89
CA VAL A 95 4.35 15.94 0.94
C VAL A 95 4.62 16.47 -0.48
N GLY A 96 3.56 16.85 -1.20
CA GLY A 96 3.70 18.03 -2.04
C GLY A 96 3.65 19.22 -1.08
N GLU A 97 4.39 20.30 -1.35
CA GLU A 97 4.19 21.58 -0.67
C GLU A 97 2.70 21.75 -0.39
N MET A 98 2.29 21.79 0.88
CA MET A 98 0.97 22.34 1.17
C MET A 98 1.02 23.71 0.51
N PRO A 99 0.24 23.98 -0.56
CA PRO A 99 0.16 25.33 -1.09
C PRO A 99 -0.16 26.16 0.13
N GLU A 100 0.68 27.17 0.41
CA GLU A 100 0.49 28.05 1.55
C GLU A 100 -1.00 28.37 1.61
N ALA A 101 -1.69 27.88 2.64
CA ALA A 101 -3.15 27.91 2.66
C ALA A 101 -3.56 29.35 2.35
N PRO A 102 -4.44 29.59 1.35
CA PRO A 102 -4.78 30.94 0.93
C PRO A 102 -5.11 31.77 2.17
N ARG A 103 -4.71 33.05 2.21
CA ARG A 103 -4.79 33.86 3.45
C ARG A 103 -6.17 33.83 4.12
N TYR A 104 -7.24 33.62 3.35
CA TYR A 104 -8.62 33.49 3.83
C TYR A 104 -8.95 32.16 4.52
N ALA A 105 -8.17 31.10 4.30
CA ALA A 105 -8.33 29.78 4.89
C ALA A 105 -7.44 29.55 6.13
N ARG A 106 -6.64 30.56 6.53
CA ARG A 106 -5.88 30.53 7.77
C ARG A 106 -6.78 30.83 8.97
N PRO A 107 -6.72 30.04 10.06
CA PRO A 107 -7.32 30.44 11.31
C PRO A 107 -6.74 31.80 11.73
N ALA A 108 -7.59 32.77 12.03
CA ALA A 108 -7.18 34.10 12.49
C ALA A 108 -6.49 34.09 13.87
N VAL A 109 -6.50 32.94 14.55
CA VAL A 109 -6.00 32.78 15.91
C VAL A 109 -5.12 31.54 15.94
N ALA A 110 -3.84 31.72 16.30
CA ALA A 110 -2.96 30.59 16.59
C ALA A 110 -3.58 29.76 17.74
N PRO A 111 -3.62 28.42 17.65
CA PRO A 111 -4.05 27.63 18.78
C PRO A 111 -3.12 27.93 19.96
N THR A 112 -3.68 28.46 21.05
CA THR A 112 -2.98 28.59 22.33
C THR A 112 -2.40 27.23 22.66
N THR A 113 -1.08 27.12 22.61
CA THR A 113 -0.39 25.89 22.99
C THR A 113 -0.58 25.72 24.48
N HIS A 114 -1.56 24.92 24.89
CA HIS A 114 -1.65 24.47 26.28
C HIS A 114 -0.50 23.49 26.52
N ILE A 115 0.59 23.99 27.07
CA ILE A 115 1.69 23.17 27.57
C ILE A 115 1.16 22.45 28.82
N TRP A 116 0.77 21.18 28.69
CA TRP A 116 0.53 20.34 29.85
C TRP A 116 1.86 20.16 30.60
N SER A 117 2.03 20.86 31.72
CA SER A 117 3.10 20.57 32.67
C SER A 117 2.66 19.37 33.52
N VAL A 118 3.25 18.21 33.26
CA VAL A 118 3.08 17.03 34.12
C VAL A 118 3.86 17.30 35.41
N ARG A 119 3.16 17.70 36.47
CA ARG A 119 3.72 17.76 37.81
C ARG A 119 3.82 16.33 38.33
N LYS A 120 5.05 15.81 38.49
CA LYS A 120 5.34 14.55 39.17
C LYS A 120 4.90 14.65 40.64
N LEU A 121 4.21 13.61 41.12
CA LEU A 121 4.23 13.16 42.51
C LEU A 121 4.55 11.65 42.49
#